data_AF-A0A949CIY8-F1
#
_entry.id   AF-A0A949CIY8-F1
#
_cell.length_a   1.000
_cell.length_b   1.000
_cell.length_c   1.000
_cell.angle_alpha   90.00
_cell.angle_beta   90.00
_cell.angle_gamma   90.00
#
_symmetry.space_group_name_H-M   'P 1'
#
loop_
_entity.id
_entity.type
_entity.pdbx_description
1 polymer ?
#
loop_
_entity_poly.entity_id
_entity_poly.type
_entity_poly.pdbx_seq_one_letter_code
_entity_poly.pdbx_strand_id
1 'polypeptide(L)'
;DSLFYQNIQENYIDINDFKNNLTKILTVIKKFTPKVIFIGLTKVEESKVNPFLGSNTGKCYDNENIKKYDLAIKNFCKENSLPFIEMFDLLNDEDLEDGLHPNARGHEKMFQRVKKYLITNKII
;
A
#
# COMPACT_ATOMS: atom_id res chain seq x y z
N ASP A 1 5.90 5.49 2.67
CA ASP A 1 6.29 4.24 2.01
C ASP A 1 6.83 3.29 3.09
N SER A 2 6.70 1.98 2.89
CA SER A 2 7.20 0.92 3.76
C SER A 2 8.69 0.59 3.53
N LEU A 3 9.33 1.21 2.53
CA LEU A 3 10.75 1.07 2.19
C LEU A 3 11.62 0.93 3.45
N PHE A 4 12.46 -0.11 3.46
CA PHE A 4 13.34 -0.44 4.58
C PHE A 4 14.80 -0.39 4.15
N TYR A 5 15.68 0.03 5.06
CA TYR A 5 17.13 0.02 4.86
C TYR A 5 17.75 -1.07 5.73
N GLN A 6 18.14 -2.19 5.12
CA GLN A 6 18.76 -3.33 5.83
C GLN A 6 20.04 -2.95 6.58
N ASN A 7 20.82 -2.01 6.05
CA ASN A 7 22.12 -1.63 6.62
C ASN A 7 21.98 -0.96 8.00
N ILE A 8 20.88 -0.24 8.22
CA ILE A 8 20.61 0.49 9.46
C ILE A 8 19.40 -0.05 10.21
N GLN A 9 18.71 -1.05 9.63
CA GLN A 9 17.53 -1.71 10.19
C GLN A 9 16.36 -0.75 10.48
N GLU A 10 16.13 0.21 9.60
CA GLU A 10 15.09 1.24 9.76
C GLU A 10 14.22 1.40 8.51
N ASN A 11 12.92 1.66 8.72
CA ASN A 11 12.06 2.13 7.64
C ASN A 11 12.43 3.57 7.28
N TYR A 12 12.38 3.91 5.99
CA TYR A 12 12.63 5.27 5.50
C TYR A 12 11.74 6.33 6.16
N ILE A 13 10.49 5.96 6.44
CA ILE A 13 9.54 6.78 7.20
C ILE A 13 9.13 5.94 8.40
N ASP A 14 9.30 6.43 9.62
CA ASP A 14 8.81 5.73 10.81
C ASP A 14 7.28 5.56 10.77
N ILE A 15 6.78 4.51 11.42
CA ILE A 15 5.35 4.20 11.42
C ILE A 15 4.49 5.30 12.05
N ASN A 16 5.01 6.04 13.04
CA ASN A 16 4.28 7.16 13.64
C ASN A 16 4.23 8.36 12.70
N ASP A 17 5.34 8.66 12.02
CA ASP A 17 5.38 9.70 10.99
C ASP A 17 4.46 9.37 9.82
N PHE A 18 4.42 8.09 9.41
CA PHE A 18 3.48 7.60 8.40
C PHE A 18 2.02 7.84 8.81
N LYS A 19 1.64 7.47 10.05
CA LYS A 19 0.29 7.73 10.59
C LYS A 19 -0.03 9.22 10.65
N ASN A 20 0.92 10.05 11.09
CA ASN A 20 0.77 11.50 11.11
C ASN A 20 0.55 12.06 9.69
N ASN A 21 1.23 11.49 8.69
CA ASN A 21 1.05 11.88 7.30
C ASN A 21 -0.33 11.49 6.76
N LEU A 22 -0.91 10.34 7.15
CA LEU A 22 -2.29 9.98 6.81
C LEU A 22 -3.29 11.04 7.32
N THR A 23 -3.14 11.49 8.57
CA THR A 23 -3.97 12.55 9.16
C THR A 23 -3.84 13.87 8.39
N LYS A 24 -2.61 14.27 8.04
CA LYS A 24 -2.36 15.49 7.25
C LYS A 24 -3.01 15.40 5.87
N ILE A 25 -2.84 14.28 5.17
CA ILE A 25 -3.43 14.04 3.85
C ILE A 25 -4.96 14.11 3.92
N LEU A 26 -5.58 13.41 4.86
CA LEU A 26 -7.03 13.42 5.01
C LEU A 26 -7.57 14.83 5.30
N THR A 27 -6.87 15.58 6.15
CA THR A 27 -7.21 16.98 6.49
C THR A 27 -7.21 17.87 5.24
N VAL A 28 -6.25 17.68 4.34
CA VAL A 28 -6.20 18.44 3.09
C VAL A 28 -7.31 17.98 2.12
N ILE A 29 -7.45 16.68 1.89
CA ILE A 29 -8.42 16.13 0.93
C ILE A 29 -9.87 16.46 1.30
N LYS A 30 -10.22 16.42 2.60
CA LYS A 30 -11.57 16.74 3.08
C LYS A 30 -12.01 18.18 2.79
N LYS A 31 -11.09 19.09 2.48
CA LYS A 31 -11.42 20.45 2.03
C LYS A 31 -11.98 20.47 0.60
N PHE A 32 -11.69 19.45 -0.20
CA PHE A 32 -12.08 19.37 -1.61
C PHE A 32 -13.22 18.37 -1.85
N THR A 33 -13.28 17.28 -1.10
CA THR A 33 -14.32 16.26 -1.26
C THR A 33 -14.62 15.54 0.06
N PRO A 34 -15.90 15.27 0.35
CA PRO A 34 -16.27 14.37 1.45
C PRO A 34 -16.11 12.89 1.06
N LYS A 35 -16.00 12.57 -0.24
CA LYS A 35 -15.89 11.19 -0.74
C LYS A 35 -14.43 10.79 -0.87
N VAL A 36 -13.92 10.06 0.10
CA VAL A 36 -12.55 9.56 0.16
C VAL A 36 -12.58 8.05 0.38
N ILE A 37 -11.80 7.32 -0.42
CA ILE A 37 -11.62 5.87 -0.31
C ILE A 37 -10.13 5.61 -0.31
N PHE A 38 -9.66 4.76 0.60
CA PHE A 38 -8.29 4.28 0.61
C PHE A 38 -8.18 2.93 -0.08
N ILE A 39 -7.10 2.74 -0.82
CA ILE A 39 -6.73 1.47 -1.44
C ILE A 39 -5.52 0.94 -0.66
N GLY A 40 -5.59 -0.32 -0.22
CA GLY A 40 -4.50 -0.98 0.50
C GLY A 40 -3.27 -1.23 -0.35
N LEU A 41 -2.17 -1.56 0.31
CA LEU A 41 -0.91 -1.93 -0.31
C LEU A 41 -0.99 -3.35 -0.85
N THR A 42 -0.24 -3.63 -1.92
CA THR A 42 -0.04 -4.97 -2.45
C THR A 42 1.19 -5.61 -1.84
N LYS A 43 1.22 -6.95 -1.74
CA LYS A 43 2.43 -7.70 -1.42
C LYS A 43 3.50 -7.54 -2.51
N VAL A 44 4.74 -7.91 -2.19
CA VAL A 44 5.88 -7.94 -3.11
C VAL A 44 6.46 -9.36 -3.22
N GLU A 45 7.18 -9.63 -4.32
CA GLU A 45 8.00 -10.82 -4.50
C GLU A 45 9.37 -10.59 -3.85
N GLU A 46 9.49 -10.92 -2.56
CA GLU A 46 10.68 -10.60 -1.76
C GLU A 46 12.00 -11.12 -2.35
N SER A 47 11.99 -12.26 -3.05
CA SER A 47 13.19 -12.79 -3.71
C SER A 47 13.82 -11.84 -4.72
N LYS A 48 13.09 -10.84 -5.22
CA LYS A 48 13.58 -9.81 -6.15
C LYS A 48 13.89 -8.46 -5.48
N VAL A 49 13.29 -8.20 -4.31
CA VAL A 49 13.30 -6.86 -3.69
C VAL A 49 13.84 -6.84 -2.26
N ASN A 50 14.28 -7.98 -1.73
CA ASN A 50 14.83 -8.14 -0.39
C ASN A 50 16.16 -8.94 -0.41
N PRO A 51 17.31 -8.32 -0.78
CA PRO A 51 17.52 -6.89 -0.99
C PRO A 51 17.10 -6.40 -2.38
N PHE A 52 16.88 -5.08 -2.53
CA PHE A 52 16.57 -4.48 -3.83
C PHE A 52 17.80 -4.53 -4.74
N LEU A 53 17.68 -5.23 -5.87
CA LEU A 53 18.79 -5.40 -6.82
C LEU A 53 19.31 -4.04 -7.30
N GLY A 54 20.62 -3.82 -7.16
CA GLY A 54 21.29 -2.57 -7.55
C GLY A 54 21.28 -1.46 -6.48
N SER A 55 20.73 -1.70 -5.29
CA SER A 55 20.80 -0.74 -4.19
C SER A 55 22.14 -0.81 -3.44
N ASN A 56 22.96 0.23 -3.56
CA ASN A 56 24.16 0.43 -2.73
C ASN A 56 23.86 0.90 -1.30
N THR A 57 22.60 1.23 -1.00
CA THR A 57 22.16 1.77 0.31
C THR A 57 21.50 0.72 1.20
N GLY A 58 21.37 -0.53 0.75
CA GLY A 58 20.62 -1.58 1.45
C GLY A 58 19.09 -1.41 1.44
N LYS A 59 18.53 -0.67 0.48
CA LYS A 59 17.08 -0.56 0.28
C LYS A 59 16.47 -1.93 0.02
N CYS A 60 15.33 -2.20 0.62
CA CYS A 60 14.52 -3.36 0.33
C CYS A 60 13.04 -3.10 0.62
N TYR A 61 12.22 -4.02 0.12
CA TYR A 61 10.81 -4.13 0.44
C TYR A 61 10.55 -5.55 0.93
N ASP A 62 9.90 -5.68 2.07
CA ASP A 62 9.51 -6.96 2.64
C ASP A 62 8.04 -6.93 3.04
N ASN A 63 7.40 -8.10 3.02
CA ASN A 63 5.97 -8.19 3.27
C ASN A 63 5.61 -7.99 4.74
N GLU A 64 6.55 -8.16 5.68
CA GLU A 64 6.31 -7.88 7.09
C GLU A 64 6.08 -6.38 7.32
N ASN A 65 7.01 -5.56 6.82
CA ASN A 65 6.87 -4.11 6.83
C ASN A 65 5.66 -3.67 6.02
N ILE A 66 5.43 -4.18 4.80
CA ILE A 66 4.25 -3.80 4.03
C ILE A 66 2.95 -4.10 4.81
N LYS A 67 2.81 -5.27 5.44
CA LYS A 67 1.66 -5.61 6.30
C LYS A 67 1.51 -4.65 7.48
N LYS A 68 2.60 -4.27 8.14
CA LYS A 68 2.58 -3.31 9.25
C LYS A 68 2.03 -1.95 8.81
N TYR A 69 2.45 -1.44 7.66
CA TYR A 69 2.00 -0.15 7.14
C TYR A 69 0.57 -0.24 6.59
N ASP A 70 0.23 -1.33 5.89
CA ASP A 70 -1.13 -1.56 5.39
C ASP A 70 -2.15 -1.66 6.54
N LEU A 71 -1.80 -2.37 7.62
CA LEU A 71 -2.62 -2.41 8.84
C LEU A 71 -2.78 -1.02 9.47
N ALA A 72 -1.75 -0.18 9.43
CA ALA A 72 -1.87 1.21 9.89
C ALA A 72 -2.84 2.03 9.04
N ILE A 73 -2.84 1.85 7.71
CA ILE A 73 -3.83 2.49 6.81
C ILE A 73 -5.24 1.97 7.14
N LYS A 74 -5.41 0.65 7.25
CA LYS A 74 -6.70 0.01 7.55
C LYS A 74 -7.29 0.49 8.88
N ASN A 75 -6.48 0.55 9.94
CA ASN A 75 -6.89 1.05 11.25
C ASN A 75 -7.26 2.54 11.18
N PHE A 76 -6.43 3.36 10.52
CA PHE A 76 -6.72 4.77 10.29
C PHE A 76 -8.07 4.96 9.58
N CYS A 77 -8.36 4.16 8.55
CA CYS A 77 -9.63 4.20 7.85
C CYS A 77 -10.79 3.83 8.76
N LYS A 78 -10.65 2.77 9.56
CA LYS A 78 -11.66 2.34 10.54
C LYS A 78 -11.97 3.45 11.56
N GLU A 79 -10.93 4.06 12.14
CA GLU A 79 -11.05 5.15 13.13
C GLU A 79 -11.73 6.39 12.55
N ASN A 80 -11.51 6.68 11.27
CA ASN A 80 -12.07 7.84 10.58
C ASN A 80 -13.36 7.55 9.80
N SER A 81 -13.93 6.34 9.94
CA SER A 81 -15.11 5.88 9.19
C SER A 81 -14.95 6.03 7.67
N LEU A 82 -13.77 5.69 7.15
CA LEU A 82 -13.43 5.73 5.73
C LEU A 82 -13.47 4.33 5.10
N PRO A 83 -13.98 4.22 3.86
CA PRO A 83 -13.83 3.03 3.03
C PRO A 83 -12.35 2.64 2.83
N PHE A 84 -12.06 1.33 2.96
CA PHE A 84 -10.76 0.74 2.68
C PHE A 84 -10.93 -0.49 1.78
N ILE A 85 -10.15 -0.57 0.70
CA ILE A 85 -10.17 -1.71 -0.24
C ILE A 85 -8.89 -2.53 -0.05
N GLU A 86 -9.04 -3.74 0.49
CA GLU A 86 -7.96 -4.71 0.70
C GLU A 86 -7.30 -5.12 -0.62
N MET A 87 -5.97 -5.04 -0.69
CA MET A 87 -5.17 -5.41 -1.87
C MET A 87 -4.04 -6.39 -1.57
N PHE A 88 -3.67 -6.58 -0.30
CA PHE A 88 -2.45 -7.28 0.08
C PHE A 88 -2.34 -8.68 -0.55
N ASP A 89 -3.40 -9.48 -0.45
CA ASP A 89 -3.47 -10.85 -0.99
C ASP A 89 -4.01 -10.94 -2.43
N LEU A 90 -4.17 -9.81 -3.14
CA LEU A 90 -4.79 -9.81 -4.47
C LEU A 90 -3.85 -10.32 -5.57
N LEU A 91 -2.57 -9.95 -5.49
CA LEU A 91 -1.58 -10.21 -6.53
C LEU A 91 -0.71 -11.41 -6.18
N ASN A 92 -0.27 -12.13 -7.22
CA ASN A 92 0.77 -13.15 -7.14
C ASN A 92 2.08 -12.60 -7.71
N ASP A 93 3.19 -13.30 -7.46
CA ASP A 93 4.53 -12.86 -7.90
C ASP A 93 4.59 -12.67 -9.42
N GLU A 94 3.91 -13.53 -10.17
CA GLU A 94 3.75 -13.44 -11.63
C GLU A 94 2.96 -12.20 -12.11
N ASP A 95 2.26 -11.50 -11.22
CA ASP A 95 1.58 -10.24 -11.50
C ASP A 95 2.49 -9.03 -11.29
N LEU A 96 3.76 -9.24 -10.87
CA LEU A 96 4.72 -8.18 -10.56
C LEU A 96 5.87 -8.20 -11.58
N GLU A 97 6.06 -7.10 -12.30
CA GLU A 97 7.06 -6.99 -13.39
C GLU A 97 8.48 -7.16 -12.86
N ASP A 98 8.80 -6.46 -11.77
CA ASP A 98 10.12 -6.42 -11.13
C ASP A 98 10.09 -6.95 -9.69
N GLY A 99 8.99 -7.59 -9.30
CA GLY A 99 8.73 -8.02 -7.93
C GLY A 99 8.15 -6.94 -7.00
N LEU A 100 8.01 -5.69 -7.46
CA LEU A 100 7.36 -4.60 -6.73
C LEU A 100 6.13 -4.06 -7.47
N HIS A 101 6.26 -3.75 -8.75
CA HIS A 101 5.25 -3.05 -9.53
C HIS A 101 4.33 -4.03 -10.24
N PRO A 102 2.99 -3.87 -10.15
CA PRO A 102 2.06 -4.69 -10.91
C PRO A 102 2.29 -4.55 -12.42
N ASN A 103 2.27 -5.67 -13.13
CA ASN A 103 2.22 -5.69 -14.60
C ASN A 103 0.79 -5.48 -15.11
N ALA A 104 0.58 -5.56 -16.43
CA ALA A 104 -0.75 -5.37 -17.04
C ALA A 104 -1.83 -6.31 -16.44
N ARG A 105 -1.48 -7.57 -16.17
CA ARG A 105 -2.41 -8.53 -15.53
C ARG A 105 -2.68 -8.17 -14.06
N GLY A 106 -1.66 -7.75 -13.33
CA GLY A 106 -1.80 -7.26 -11.96
C GLY A 106 -2.71 -6.04 -11.86
N HIS A 107 -2.51 -5.06 -12.75
CA HIS A 107 -3.37 -3.88 -12.84
C HIS A 107 -4.82 -4.24 -13.19
N GLU A 108 -5.05 -5.21 -14.09
CA GLU A 108 -6.41 -5.69 -14.40
C GLU A 108 -7.09 -6.30 -13.16
N LYS A 109 -6.38 -7.11 -12.37
CA LYS A 109 -6.91 -7.67 -11.11
C LYS A 109 -7.30 -6.56 -10.12
N MET A 110 -6.43 -5.54 -9.97
CA MET A 110 -6.71 -4.37 -9.13
C MET A 110 -7.94 -3.61 -9.60
N PHE A 111 -8.03 -3.36 -10.91
CA PHE A 111 -9.19 -2.70 -11.51
C PHE A 111 -10.49 -3.44 -11.20
N GLN A 112 -10.54 -4.76 -11.39
CA GLN A 112 -11.74 -5.55 -11.12
C GLN A 112 -12.13 -5.52 -9.64
N ARG A 113 -11.15 -5.56 -8.71
CA ARG A 113 -11.40 -5.45 -7.26
C ARG A 113 -12.01 -4.09 -6.90
N VAL A 114 -11.41 -3.00 -7.40
CA VAL A 114 -11.91 -1.63 -7.15
C VAL A 114 -13.29 -1.45 -7.75
N LYS A 115 -13.48 -1.80 -9.03
CA LYS A 115 -14.77 -1.70 -9.73
C LYS A 115 -15.87 -2.46 -8.99
N LYS A 116 -15.61 -3.72 -8.61
CA LYS A 116 -16.57 -4.54 -7.84
C LYS A 116 -16.94 -3.87 -6.53
N TYR A 117 -15.97 -3.32 -5.81
CA TYR A 117 -16.21 -2.59 -4.55
C TYR A 117 -17.12 -1.38 -4.78
N LEU A 118 -16.81 -0.54 -5.78
CA LEU A 118 -17.58 0.66 -6.07
C LEU A 118 -19.03 0.34 -6.45
N ILE A 119 -19.26 -0.68 -7.29
CA ILE A 119 -20.60 -1.14 -7.69
C ILE A 119 -21.38 -1.71 -6.50
N THR A 120 -20.75 -2.61 -5.73
CA THR A 120 -21.39 -3.28 -4.59
C THR A 120 -21.84 -2.27 -3.53
N ASN A 121 -21.05 -1.23 -3.32
CA ASN A 121 -21.34 -0.16 -2.36
C ASN A 121 -22.13 1.01 -2.98
N LYS A 122 -22.62 0.89 -4.22
CA LYS A 122 -23.42 1.92 -4.93
C LYS A 122 -22.74 3.28 -4.97
N ILE A 123 -21.41 3.29 -5.11
CA ILE A 123 -20.61 4.51 -5.26
C ILE A 123 -20.63 4.97 -6.72
N ILE A 124 -20.68 4.01 -7.65
CA ILE A 124 -20.92 4.17 -9.08
C ILE A 124 -22.07 3.27 -9.53
#